data_AF-M0ANT2-F1
#
_entry.id   AF-M0ANT2-F1
#
_cell.length_a   1.000
_cell.length_b   1.000
_cell.length_c   1.000
_cell.angle_alpha   90.00
_cell.angle_beta   90.00
_cell.angle_gamma   90.00
#
_symmetry.space_group_name_H-M   'P 1'
#
loop_
_entity.id
_entity.type
_entity.pdbx_description
1 polymer ?
#
loop_
_entity_poly.entity_id
_entity_poly.type
_entity_poly.pdbx_seq_one_letter_code
_entity_poly.pdbx_strand_id
1 'polypeptide(L)' 'MSARDEIRDRLTTLRQRRDACDYYDPRSKLLDGKIDALEWVLAEMESAESVPNEKERRTDNAGEERC' A
#
# COMPACT_ATOMS: atom_id res chain seq x y z
N MET A 1 12.65 10.89 -1.07
CA MET A 1 11.26 10.83 -0.57
C MET A 1 10.89 9.36 -0.43
N SER A 2 10.05 8.99 0.55
CA SER A 2 9.59 7.61 0.65
C SER A 2 8.48 7.35 -0.36
N ALA A 3 8.34 6.11 -0.85
CA ALA A 3 7.24 5.73 -1.75
C ALA A 3 5.86 6.03 -1.14
N ARG A 4 5.75 5.95 0.19
CA ARG A 4 4.52 6.28 0.94
C ARG A 4 4.19 7.77 0.84
N ASP A 5 5.19 8.65 0.94
CA ASP A 5 5.00 10.10 0.80
C ASP A 5 4.60 10.45 -0.63
N GLU A 6 5.23 9.81 -1.63
CA GLU A 6 4.87 10.00 -3.04
C GLU A 6 3.41 9.59 -3.33
N ILE A 7 2.93 8.49 -2.74
CA ILE A 7 1.54 8.06 -2.88
C ILE A 7 0.58 9.06 -2.20
N ARG A 8 0.93 9.59 -1.02
CA ARG A 8 0.13 10.62 -0.32
C ARG A 8 0.03 11.93 -1.11
N ASP A 9 1.14 12.38 -1.68
CA ASP A 9 1.16 13.57 -2.54
C ASP A 9 0.30 13.37 -3.79
N ARG A 10 0.38 12.16 -4.37
CA ARG A 10 -0.42 11.80 -5.54
C ARG A 10 -1.91 11.74 -5.23
N LEU A 11 -2.30 11.18 -4.08
CA LEU A 11 -3.68 11.16 -3.60
C LEU A 11 -4.23 12.57 -3.39
N THR A 12 -3.43 13.45 -2.77
CA THR A 12 -3.81 14.85 -2.57
C THR A 12 -4.11 15.53 -3.91
N THR A 13 -3.22 15.34 -4.90
CA THR A 13 -3.39 15.87 -6.25
C THR A 13 -4.64 15.32 -6.93
N LEU A 14 -4.89 14.01 -6.82
CA LEU A 14 -6.05 13.37 -7.46
C LEU A 14 -7.37 13.81 -6.84
N ARG A 15 -7.44 13.94 -5.51
CA ARG A 15 -8.62 14.44 -4.79
C ARG A 15 -8.96 15.87 -5.21
N GLN A 16 -7.97 16.76 -5.26
CA GLN A 16 -8.17 18.13 -5.75
C GLN A 16 -8.70 18.17 -7.19
N ARG A 17 -8.17 17.29 -8.06
CA ARG A 17 -8.66 17.18 -9.45
C ARG A 17 -10.08 16.62 -9.53
N ARG A 18 -10.43 15.68 -8.66
CA ARG A 18 -11.79 15.13 -8.58
C ARG A 18 -12.77 16.17 -8.11
N ASP A 19 -12.39 16.98 -7.13
CA ASP A 19 -13.24 18.06 -6.59
C ASP A 19 -13.48 19.18 -7.61
N ALA A 20 -12.58 19.33 -8.59
CA ALA A 20 -12.75 20.25 -9.71
C ALA A 20 -13.58 19.66 -10.87
N CYS A 21 -13.93 18.37 -10.85
CA CYS A 21 -14.78 17.76 -11.86
C CYS A 21 -16.26 17.99 -11.53
N ASP A 22 -17.04 18.30 -12.56
CA ASP A 22 -18.50 18.33 -12.44
C ASP A 22 -19.05 16.91 -12.22
N TYR A 23 -20.22 16.81 -11.58
CA TYR A 23 -20.87 15.53 -11.24
C TYR A 23 -21.05 14.59 -12.44
N TYR A 24 -21.30 15.14 -13.63
CA TYR A 24 -21.50 14.37 -14.86
C TYR A 24 -20.22 14.20 -15.70
N ASP A 25 -19.07 14.72 -15.26
CA ASP A 25 -17.81 14.55 -15.98
C ASP A 25 -17.39 13.08 -15.89
N PRO A 26 -17.26 12.35 -17.02
CA PRO A 26 -16.81 10.96 -17.02
C PRO A 26 -15.40 10.77 -16.43
N ARG A 27 -14.59 11.83 -16.36
CA ARG A 27 -13.27 11.82 -15.71
C ARG A 27 -13.38 11.62 -14.21
N SER A 28 -14.47 12.03 -13.56
CA SER A 28 -14.69 11.83 -12.12
C SER A 28 -14.56 10.35 -11.75
N LYS A 29 -15.22 9.45 -12.48
CA LYS A 29 -15.16 8.00 -12.26
C LYS A 29 -13.76 7.42 -12.43
N LEU A 30 -13.00 7.92 -13.40
CA LEU A 30 -11.60 7.51 -13.57
C LEU A 30 -10.72 8.00 -12.42
N LEU A 31 -10.98 9.20 -11.90
CA LEU A 31 -10.26 9.75 -10.75
C LEU A 31 -10.61 8.99 -9.47
N ASP A 32 -11.88 8.69 -9.24
CA ASP A 32 -12.36 7.88 -8.11
C ASP A 32 -11.64 6.52 -8.10
N GLY A 33 -11.65 5.78 -9.21
CA GLY A 33 -10.98 4.48 -9.26
C GLY A 33 -9.46 4.55 -9.05
N LYS A 34 -8.82 5.66 -9.43
CA LYS A 34 -7.38 5.88 -9.13
C LYS A 34 -7.14 6.23 -7.68
N ILE A 35 -8.04 6.98 -7.05
CA ILE A 35 -7.98 7.31 -5.62
C ILE A 35 -8.14 6.02 -4.82
N ASP A 36 -9.18 5.24 -5.08
CA ASP A 36 -9.46 3.98 -4.39
C ASP A 36 -8.29 3.01 -4.47
N ALA A 37 -7.68 2.86 -5.66
CA ALA A 37 -6.53 1.97 -5.84
C ALA A 37 -5.31 2.41 -5.01
N LEU A 38 -5.03 3.72 -4.92
CA LEU A 38 -3.90 4.23 -4.15
C LEU A 38 -4.17 4.20 -2.63
N GLU A 39 -5.41 4.39 -2.20
CA GLU A 39 -5.82 4.21 -0.81
C GLU A 39 -5.64 2.75 -0.38
N TRP A 40 -6.01 1.80 -1.23
CA TRP A 40 -5.78 0.37 -0.97
C TRP A 40 -4.29 0.06 -0.83
N VAL A 41 -3.44 0.56 -1.75
CA VAL A 41 -1.99 0.36 -1.66
C VAL A 41 -1.42 0.93 -0.36
N LEU A 42 -1.85 2.12 0.08
CA LEU A 42 -1.40 2.68 1.36
C LEU A 42 -1.80 1.79 2.54
N ALA A 43 -3.04 1.29 2.55
CA ALA A 43 -3.52 0.40 3.60
C ALA A 43 -2.73 -0.91 3.66
N GLU A 44 -2.37 -1.49 2.51
CA GLU A 44 -1.53 -2.69 2.43
C GLU A 44 -0.10 -2.44 2.92
N MET A 45 0.49 -1.28 2.58
CA MET A 45 1.82 -0.90 3.08
C MET A 45 1.83 -0.71 4.60
N GLU A 46 0.78 -0.08 5.16
CA GLU A 46 0.60 0.08 6.60
C GLU A 46 0.42 -1.27 7.31
N SER A 47 -0.35 -2.17 6.70
CA SER A 47 -0.55 -3.53 7.21
C SER A 47 0.73 -4.34 7.18
N ALA A 48 1.50 -4.29 6.09
CA ALA A 48 2.80 -4.97 5.96
C ALA A 48 3.85 -4.44 6.95
N GLU A 49 3.83 -3.15 7.27
CA GLU A 49 4.71 -2.55 8.29
C GLU A 49 4.32 -2.97 9.72
N SER A 50 3.03 -3.29 9.94
CA SER A 50 2.50 -3.70 11.24
C SER A 50 2.69 -5.18 11.59
N VAL A 51 3.08 -6.03 10.63
CA VAL A 51 3.46 -7.42 10.92
C VAL A 51 4.93 -7.43 11.33
N PRO A 52 5.27 -7.69 12.62
CA PRO A 52 6.66 -7.89 12.99
C PRO A 52 7.13 -9.14 12.25
N ASN A 53 8.31 -9.04 11.63
CA ASN A 53 9.04 -10.10 10.97
C ASN A 53 9.15 -11.37 11.84
N GLU A 54 8.14 -12.24 11.80
CA GLU A 54 8.14 -13.54 12.49
C GLU A 54 8.85 -14.60 11.63
N LYS A 55 9.98 -14.22 11.03
CA LYS A 55 10.92 -15.11 10.34
C LYS A 55 12.33 -14.95 10.89
N GLU A 56 12.47 -15.02 12.20
CA GLU A 56 13.78 -15.16 12.83
C GLU A 56 13.69 -15.93 14.16
N ARG A 57 13.48 -17.25 14.07
CA ARG A 57 14.06 -18.29 14.96
C ARG A 57 13.42 -19.67 14.72
N ARG A 58 14.05 -20.47 13.88
CA ARG A 58 14.32 -21.88 14.22
C ARG A 58 15.68 -22.23 13.64
N THR A 59 16.67 -21.94 14.47
CA THR A 59 18.07 -22.31 14.30
C THR A 59 18.24 -23.82 14.17
N ASP A 60 19.24 -24.18 13.36
CA ASP A 60 19.95 -25.45 13.28
C ASP A 60 20.11 -26.25 14.58
N ASN A 61 20.28 -27.56 14.37
CA ASN A 61 20.87 -28.61 15.24
C ASN A 61 19.92 -29.63 15.87
N ALA A 62 19.64 -30.70 15.13
CA ALA A 62 19.59 -32.09 15.59
C ALA A 62 19.62 -32.97 14.32
N GLY A 63 20.53 -33.89 14.07
CA GLY A 63 21.60 -34.51 14.82
C GLY A 63 22.04 -35.67 13.93
N GLU A 64 23.24 -35.57 13.37
CA GLU A 64 23.89 -36.67 12.67
C GLU A 64 24.32 -37.68 13.73
N GLU A 65 23.58 -38.77 13.92
CA GLU A 65 24.10 -39.96 14.59
C GLU A 65 23.72 -41.25 13.85
N ARG A 66 24.78 -41.97 13.55
CA ARG A 66 24.96 -43.23 12.86
C ARG A 66 24.72 -44.37 13.86
N CYS A 67 23.82 -45.30 13.55
CA CYS A 67 23.87 -46.71 13.97
C CYS A 67 23.19 -47.58 12.89
#